data_AF-A0A9D2BWN6-F1
#
_entry.id   AF-A0A9D2BWN6-F1
#
_cell.length_a   1.000
_cell.length_b   1.000
_cell.length_c   1.000
_cell.angle_alpha   90.00
_cell.angle_beta   90.00
_cell.angle_gamma   90.00
#
_symmetry.space_group_name_H-M   'P 1'
#
loop_
_entity.id
_entity.type
_entity.pdbx_description
1 polymer ?
#
loop_
_entity_poly.entity_id
_entity_poly.type
_entity_poly.pdbx_seq_one_letter_code
_entity_poly.pdbx_strand_id
1 'polypeptide(L)'
;MKQPKKRGAPRQKLPFPVFFTLYLLGSLLVTAGALFVLWNFLDQYERNSPDRIAATAARQVAEGEYALLWESEQLVPSRFNSQERLEQWLASSLEGKGIASRKEEEGSYLLTADGEPFARLTIQAQGKKNLFGGQPHQITQVETTLPMTETFTLTAPEEAQITVNGVSLTQEDRAGEASPLAAYDGLPDGYEPPRVLTYRIGPLAGPPQISAQLAEGEPCAVKVEGDQGTVTAPAGEELQAQIAPLAQEASHLYARYITQDASFDQLTPYFLTGTSYYQQLSSFYNGWYISHDSYVFGETEVTQFLLYSPDHLSCDVTFDYQVIQGSKVHDFPSAYTLYFIRTQGGWKIANLAVR
;
A
#
# COMPACT_ATOMS: atom_id res chain seq x y z
N MET A 1 1.78 97.35 62.85
CA MET A 1 1.54 95.93 62.50
C MET A 1 2.82 95.35 61.91
N LYS A 2 3.46 94.38 62.59
CA LYS A 2 4.54 93.54 62.04
C LYS A 2 4.13 92.08 62.24
N GLN A 3 3.98 91.31 61.16
CA GLN A 3 3.72 89.87 61.23
C GLN A 3 5.00 89.10 61.60
N PRO A 4 4.93 88.03 62.41
CA PRO A 4 6.08 87.17 62.68
C PRO A 4 6.20 86.00 61.68
N LYS A 5 7.44 85.68 61.31
CA LYS A 5 7.83 84.52 60.49
C LYS A 5 7.52 83.20 61.22
N LYS A 6 6.81 82.28 60.55
CA LYS A 6 6.64 80.88 60.98
C LYS A 6 7.99 80.14 60.96
N ARG A 7 8.40 79.57 62.09
CA ARG A 7 9.50 78.58 62.19
C ARG A 7 8.96 77.20 61.83
N GLY A 8 9.57 76.53 60.86
CA GLY A 8 9.26 75.14 60.49
C GLY A 8 9.70 74.15 61.57
N ALA A 9 8.89 73.10 61.78
CA ALA A 9 9.12 72.04 62.76
C ALA A 9 10.36 71.17 62.44
N PRO A 10 11.04 70.58 63.45
CA PRO A 10 12.21 69.73 63.22
C PRO A 10 11.80 68.38 62.62
N ARG A 11 12.46 67.95 61.54
CA ARG A 11 12.30 66.60 60.97
C ARG A 11 12.88 65.58 61.97
N GLN A 12 12.01 64.79 62.61
CA GLN A 12 12.42 63.61 63.37
C GLN A 12 13.10 62.62 62.42
N LYS A 13 14.38 62.35 62.66
CA LYS A 13 15.10 61.27 61.96
C LYS A 13 14.79 59.96 62.68
N LEU A 14 14.34 58.96 61.94
CA LEU A 14 14.12 57.61 62.47
C LEU A 14 15.41 57.08 63.11
N PRO A 15 15.34 56.41 64.28
CA PRO A 15 16.51 55.79 64.87
C PRO A 15 17.07 54.73 63.91
N PHE A 16 18.40 54.72 63.74
CA PHE A 16 19.13 53.86 62.80
C PHE A 16 18.65 52.39 62.74
N PRO A 17 18.38 51.67 63.85
CA PRO A 17 17.90 50.29 63.78
C PRO A 17 16.51 50.15 63.16
N VAL A 18 15.61 51.14 63.33
CA VAL A 18 14.27 51.15 62.74
C VAL A 18 14.34 51.48 61.24
N PHE A 19 15.19 52.41 60.86
CA PHE A 19 15.46 52.68 59.44
C PHE A 19 16.06 51.46 58.74
N PHE A 20 17.04 50.80 59.37
CA PHE A 20 17.71 49.63 58.82
C PHE A 20 16.79 48.41 58.71
N THR A 21 15.91 48.18 59.69
CA THR A 21 14.89 47.12 59.60
C THR A 21 13.88 47.40 58.50
N LEU A 22 13.36 48.64 58.39
CA LEU A 22 12.45 49.01 57.30
C LEU A 22 13.13 48.90 55.93
N TYR A 23 14.40 49.25 55.83
CA TYR A 23 15.20 49.07 54.62
C TYR A 23 15.38 47.60 54.25
N LEU A 24 15.72 46.73 55.22
CA LEU A 24 15.82 45.28 55.01
C LEU A 24 14.48 44.68 54.58
N LEU A 25 13.38 45.08 55.22
CA LEU A 25 12.04 44.58 54.91
C LEU A 25 11.57 45.03 53.52
N GLY A 26 11.86 46.29 53.17
CA GLY A 26 11.61 46.82 51.82
C GLY A 26 12.45 46.13 50.76
N SER A 27 13.75 45.91 51.02
CA SER A 27 14.66 45.16 50.14
C SER A 27 14.20 43.71 49.95
N LEU A 28 13.76 43.05 51.02
CA LEU A 28 13.25 41.68 50.97
C LEU A 28 11.96 41.59 50.15
N LEU A 29 11.04 42.56 50.30
CA LEU A 29 9.83 42.65 49.50
C LEU A 29 10.12 42.88 48.01
N VAL A 30 11.05 43.78 47.68
CA VAL A 30 11.48 44.02 46.29
C VAL A 30 12.12 42.76 45.70
N THR A 31 12.97 42.07 46.47
CA THR A 31 13.62 40.83 46.04
C THR A 31 12.60 39.72 45.83
N ALA A 32 11.64 39.54 46.74
CA ALA A 32 10.58 38.56 46.61
C ALA A 32 9.68 38.86 45.40
N GLY A 33 9.34 40.12 45.16
CA GLY A 33 8.62 40.54 43.96
C GLY A 33 9.39 40.26 42.67
N ALA A 34 10.69 40.56 42.64
CA ALA A 34 11.55 40.27 41.50
C ALA A 34 11.67 38.76 41.22
N LEU A 35 11.80 37.93 42.27
CA LEU A 35 11.83 36.47 42.15
C LEU A 35 10.49 35.92 41.66
N PHE A 36 9.36 36.45 42.11
CA PHE A 36 8.04 36.04 41.62
C PHE A 36 7.85 36.36 40.13
N VAL A 37 8.27 37.55 39.69
CA VAL A 37 8.23 37.93 38.27
C VAL A 37 9.17 37.03 37.44
N LEU A 38 10.38 36.77 37.94
CA LEU A 38 11.34 35.89 37.28
C LEU A 38 10.82 34.45 37.19
N TRP A 39 10.17 33.94 38.23
CA TRP A 39 9.62 32.58 38.26
C TRP A 39 8.50 32.40 37.24
N ASN A 40 7.54 33.34 37.18
CA ASN A 40 6.49 33.31 36.16
C ASN A 40 7.06 33.44 34.74
N PHE A 41 8.13 34.23 34.58
CA PHE A 41 8.83 34.34 33.30
C PHE A 41 9.48 33.02 32.89
N LEU A 42 10.21 32.37 33.80
CA LEU A 42 10.87 31.10 33.54
C LEU A 42 9.86 29.98 33.25
N ASP A 43 8.75 29.93 33.97
CA ASP A 43 7.67 28.96 33.72
C ASP A 43 7.05 29.16 32.33
N GLN A 44 6.78 30.39 31.91
CA GLN A 44 6.31 30.68 30.55
C GLN A 44 7.38 30.40 29.48
N TYR A 45 8.64 30.69 29.76
CA TYR A 45 9.74 30.43 28.85
C TYR A 45 9.94 28.92 28.64
N GLU A 46 9.95 28.15 29.71
CA GLU A 46 10.12 26.69 29.66
C GLU A 46 8.99 26.06 28.85
N ARG A 47 7.72 26.44 29.11
CA ARG A 47 6.56 25.94 28.36
C ARG A 47 6.59 26.26 26.86
N ASN A 48 7.24 27.35 26.46
CA ASN A 48 7.36 27.79 25.07
C ASN A 48 8.75 27.52 24.47
N SER A 49 9.55 26.67 25.12
CA SER A 49 10.81 26.22 24.56
C SER A 49 10.56 25.27 23.37
N PRO A 50 11.41 25.26 22.34
CA PRO A 50 11.25 24.37 21.21
C PRO A 50 11.18 22.89 21.61
N ASP A 51 11.97 22.47 22.61
CA ASP A 51 11.95 21.10 23.15
C ASP A 51 10.58 20.74 23.75
N ARG A 52 9.96 21.64 24.50
CA ARG A 52 8.61 21.40 25.06
C ARG A 52 7.54 21.38 23.98
N ILE A 53 7.63 22.26 22.98
CA ILE A 53 6.69 22.28 21.85
C ILE A 53 6.76 20.96 21.07
N ALA A 54 7.97 20.48 20.76
CA ALA A 54 8.16 19.20 20.07
C ALA A 54 7.67 18.02 20.93
N ALA A 55 7.94 18.03 22.23
CA ALA A 55 7.47 16.98 23.14
C ALA A 55 5.92 16.98 23.28
N THR A 56 5.29 18.15 23.31
CA THR A 56 3.83 18.26 23.29
C THR A 56 3.26 17.75 21.98
N ALA A 57 3.85 18.10 20.83
CA ALA A 57 3.44 17.56 19.53
C ALA A 57 3.53 16.02 19.48
N ALA A 58 4.64 15.44 19.94
CA ALA A 58 4.80 13.99 20.04
C ALA A 58 3.71 13.35 20.93
N ARG A 59 3.41 13.98 22.07
CA ARG A 59 2.36 13.51 22.99
C ARG A 59 0.97 13.56 22.35
N GLN A 60 0.61 14.64 21.67
CA GLN A 60 -0.67 14.77 20.98
C GLN A 60 -0.84 13.66 19.93
N VAL A 61 0.20 13.43 19.12
CA VAL A 61 0.19 12.34 18.13
C VAL A 61 0.07 10.97 18.81
N ALA A 62 0.73 10.75 19.95
CA ALA A 62 0.60 9.52 20.74
C ALA A 62 -0.82 9.31 21.29
N GLU A 63 -1.54 10.40 21.59
CA GLU A 63 -2.91 10.40 22.08
C GLU A 63 -3.95 10.30 20.93
N GLY A 64 -3.49 10.19 19.68
CA GLY A 64 -4.34 10.08 18.48
C GLY A 64 -4.78 11.42 17.89
N GLU A 65 -4.22 12.53 18.37
CA GLU A 65 -4.51 13.87 17.87
C GLU A 65 -3.57 14.23 16.70
N TYR A 66 -3.99 13.93 15.47
CA TYR A 66 -3.17 14.13 14.26
C TYR A 66 -3.28 15.53 13.63
N ALA A 67 -3.97 16.48 14.30
CA ALA A 67 -4.27 17.80 13.73
C ALA A 67 -3.03 18.53 13.17
N LEU A 68 -1.89 18.42 13.86
CA LEU A 68 -0.63 19.02 13.44
C LEU A 68 -0.09 18.44 12.12
N LEU A 69 -0.30 17.15 11.87
CA LEU A 69 0.27 16.47 10.71
C LEU A 69 -0.41 16.93 9.41
N TRP A 70 -1.65 17.43 9.46
CA TRP A 70 -2.36 17.96 8.30
C TRP A 70 -1.72 19.20 7.66
N GLU A 71 -0.81 19.87 8.38
CA GLU A 71 -0.02 20.98 7.84
C GLU A 71 1.08 20.49 6.87
N SER A 72 1.29 19.16 6.76
CA SER A 72 2.20 18.56 5.79
C SER A 72 1.61 18.56 4.38
N GLU A 73 2.39 19.02 3.40
CA GLU A 73 2.00 18.99 1.98
C GLU A 73 1.77 17.57 1.44
N GLN A 74 2.33 16.55 2.11
CA GLN A 74 2.15 15.15 1.74
C GLN A 74 0.76 14.60 2.18
N LEU A 75 0.13 15.20 3.20
CA LEU A 75 -1.14 14.73 3.77
C LEU A 75 -2.35 15.52 3.25
N VAL A 76 -2.36 15.79 1.95
CA VAL A 76 -3.45 16.51 1.30
C VAL A 76 -4.46 15.52 0.71
N PRO A 77 -5.77 15.66 1.01
CA PRO A 77 -6.78 14.83 0.38
C PRO A 77 -6.72 14.89 -1.15
N SER A 78 -6.85 13.73 -1.77
CA SER A 78 -6.81 13.56 -3.22
C SER A 78 -7.89 12.59 -3.67
N ARG A 79 -8.04 12.40 -4.98
CA ARG A 79 -9.08 11.52 -5.54
C ARG A 79 -9.11 10.14 -4.90
N PHE A 80 -7.95 9.54 -4.65
CA PHE A 80 -7.85 8.20 -4.05
C PHE A 80 -7.55 8.20 -2.54
N ASN A 81 -7.39 9.38 -1.92
CA ASN A 81 -7.12 9.54 -0.50
C ASN A 81 -8.11 10.55 0.10
N SER A 82 -9.26 10.07 0.53
CA SER A 82 -10.18 10.89 1.34
C SER A 82 -9.53 11.26 2.68
N GLN A 83 -10.02 12.33 3.31
CA GLN A 83 -9.56 12.72 4.65
C GLN A 83 -9.71 11.56 5.66
N GLU A 84 -10.88 10.92 5.67
CA GLU A 84 -11.14 9.76 6.54
C GLU A 84 -10.11 8.63 6.31
N ARG A 85 -9.75 8.36 5.06
CA ARG A 85 -8.75 7.34 4.75
C ARG A 85 -7.36 7.73 5.23
N LEU A 86 -6.96 8.99 5.03
CA LEU A 86 -5.68 9.49 5.54
C LEU A 86 -5.64 9.38 7.07
N GLU A 87 -6.73 9.70 7.76
CA GLU A 87 -6.88 9.54 9.21
C GLU A 87 -6.73 8.08 9.64
N GLN A 88 -7.44 7.16 8.99
CA GLN A 88 -7.33 5.72 9.26
C GLN A 88 -5.91 5.19 9.00
N TRP A 89 -5.28 5.64 7.91
CA TRP A 89 -3.92 5.24 7.57
C TRP A 89 -2.91 5.76 8.60
N LEU A 90 -3.01 7.02 9.03
CA LEU A 90 -2.18 7.58 10.09
C LEU A 90 -2.35 6.82 11.40
N ALA A 91 -3.59 6.57 11.81
CA ALA A 91 -3.89 5.81 13.00
C ALA A 91 -3.25 4.42 12.96
N SER A 92 -3.51 3.65 11.88
CA SER A 92 -2.95 2.31 11.72
C SER A 92 -1.41 2.29 11.63
N SER A 93 -0.80 3.32 11.04
CA SER A 93 0.66 3.43 10.88
C SER A 93 1.38 3.70 12.20
N LEU A 94 0.68 4.29 13.17
CA LEU A 94 1.23 4.73 14.46
C LEU A 94 0.68 3.92 15.65
N GLU A 95 -0.32 3.07 15.43
CA GLU A 95 -0.95 2.25 16.46
C GLU A 95 0.07 1.38 17.20
N GLY A 96 0.04 1.46 18.54
CA GLY A 96 0.91 0.68 19.42
C GLY A 96 2.38 1.11 19.45
N LYS A 97 2.79 2.12 18.68
CA LYS A 97 4.18 2.59 18.62
C LYS A 97 4.51 3.62 19.70
N GLY A 98 5.73 3.58 20.21
CA GLY A 98 6.27 4.58 21.12
C GLY A 98 6.60 5.89 20.40
N ILE A 99 5.66 6.86 20.45
CA ILE A 99 5.85 8.18 19.84
C ILE A 99 6.70 9.08 20.75
N ALA A 100 7.74 9.70 20.18
CA ALA A 100 8.63 10.63 20.87
C ALA A 100 9.12 11.74 19.93
N SER A 101 9.68 12.81 20.50
CA SER A 101 10.39 13.84 19.76
C SER A 101 11.90 13.73 19.98
N ARG A 102 12.70 13.97 18.93
CA ARG A 102 14.16 14.05 19.00
C ARG A 102 14.63 15.33 18.32
N LYS A 103 15.53 16.09 18.96
CA LYS A 103 16.18 17.23 18.32
C LYS A 103 17.16 16.73 17.25
N GLU A 104 17.02 17.22 16.03
CA GLU A 104 17.95 16.95 14.92
C GLU A 104 19.03 18.03 14.87
N GLU A 105 18.59 19.29 14.85
CA GLU A 105 19.45 20.47 14.91
C GLU A 105 18.71 21.65 15.55
N GLU A 106 19.33 22.83 15.62
CA GLU A 106 18.69 24.01 16.22
C GLU A 106 17.45 24.42 15.41
N GLY A 107 16.27 24.35 16.03
CA GLY A 107 15.00 24.65 15.36
C GLY A 107 14.43 23.50 14.51
N SER A 108 15.09 22.35 14.40
CA SER A 108 14.57 21.14 13.71
C SER A 108 14.40 19.97 14.67
N TYR A 109 13.20 19.39 14.68
CA TYR A 109 12.82 18.29 15.55
C TYR A 109 12.15 17.18 14.75
N LEU A 110 12.55 15.93 15.00
CA LEU A 110 11.92 14.76 14.42
C LEU A 110 10.88 14.19 15.39
N LEU A 111 9.70 13.86 14.86
CA LEU A 111 8.79 12.94 15.52
C LEU A 111 9.16 11.52 15.10
N THR A 112 9.33 10.65 16.08
CA THR A 112 9.76 9.26 15.88
C THR A 112 8.73 8.30 16.43
N ALA A 113 8.49 7.19 15.74
CA ALA A 113 7.70 6.05 16.20
C ALA A 113 8.64 4.87 16.38
N ASP A 114 8.78 4.38 17.62
CA ASP A 114 9.76 3.34 18.00
C ASP A 114 11.21 3.67 17.59
N GLY A 115 11.54 4.97 17.57
CA GLY A 115 12.87 5.47 17.22
C GLY A 115 13.08 5.78 15.74
N GLU A 116 12.17 5.37 14.86
CA GLU A 116 12.19 5.69 13.42
C GLU A 116 11.47 7.02 13.15
N PRO A 117 12.11 7.99 12.47
CA PRO A 117 11.47 9.26 12.11
C PRO A 117 10.28 9.06 11.16
N PHE A 118 9.17 9.77 11.40
CA PHE A 118 8.01 9.80 10.50
C PHE A 118 7.52 11.23 10.19
N ALA A 119 7.99 12.23 10.94
CA ALA A 119 7.75 13.64 10.62
C ALA A 119 8.89 14.53 11.12
N ARG A 120 9.07 15.68 10.49
CA ARG A 120 9.96 16.76 10.89
C ARG A 120 9.13 18.01 11.19
N LEU A 121 9.49 18.69 12.27
CA LEU A 121 8.92 19.95 12.72
C LEU A 121 10.01 21.01 12.67
N THR A 122 9.74 22.13 12.00
CA THR A 122 10.58 23.33 12.06
C THR A 122 9.97 24.31 13.05
N ILE A 123 10.68 24.59 14.14
CA ILE A 123 10.24 25.45 15.24
C ILE A 123 11.08 26.72 15.26
N GLN A 124 10.43 27.87 15.13
CA GLN A 124 11.09 29.17 15.07
C GLN A 124 10.47 30.17 16.05
N ALA A 125 11.28 31.15 16.48
CA ALA A 125 10.84 32.27 17.29
C ALA A 125 9.92 33.18 16.45
N GLN A 126 8.67 33.32 16.89
CA GLN A 126 7.60 34.07 16.22
C GLN A 126 6.98 35.10 17.18
N GLY A 127 6.47 36.21 16.66
CA GLY A 127 5.72 37.19 17.45
C GLY A 127 6.54 38.19 18.27
N LYS A 128 5.85 38.89 19.20
CA LYS A 128 6.41 40.04 19.93
C LYS A 128 7.32 39.60 21.08
N LYS A 129 8.46 40.28 21.21
CA LYS A 129 9.36 40.11 22.37
C LYS A 129 8.62 40.40 23.68
N ASN A 130 8.80 39.52 24.65
CA ASN A 130 8.35 39.73 26.02
C ASN A 130 9.24 40.77 26.73
N LEU A 131 8.89 41.08 27.99
CA LEU A 131 9.58 42.10 28.81
C LEU A 131 11.09 41.84 28.98
N PHE A 132 11.54 40.60 28.77
CA PHE A 132 12.92 40.16 28.93
C PHE A 132 13.62 39.89 27.59
N GLY A 133 13.01 40.29 26.46
CA GLY A 133 13.60 40.19 25.14
C GLY A 133 13.48 38.83 24.44
N GLY A 134 12.88 37.83 25.10
CA GLY A 134 12.58 36.52 24.49
C GLY A 134 11.33 36.57 23.61
N GLN A 135 11.28 35.72 22.58
CA GLN A 135 10.12 35.56 21.70
C GLN A 135 9.53 34.15 21.88
N PRO A 136 8.20 33.98 21.79
CA PRO A 136 7.60 32.66 21.83
C PRO A 136 7.99 31.87 20.57
N HIS A 137 8.13 30.55 20.71
CA HIS A 137 8.38 29.67 19.57
C HIS A 137 7.08 29.08 19.05
N GLN A 138 7.03 28.80 17.75
CA GLN A 138 5.91 28.16 17.08
C GLN A 138 6.42 27.18 16.03
N ILE A 139 5.63 26.14 15.76
CA ILE A 139 5.86 25.26 14.62
C ILE A 139 5.51 26.06 13.37
N THR A 140 6.47 26.17 12.45
CA THR A 140 6.37 26.95 11.22
C THR A 140 6.28 26.07 9.98
N GLN A 141 6.70 24.81 10.07
CA GLN A 141 6.65 23.84 8.98
C GLN A 141 6.55 22.44 9.57
N VAL A 142 5.76 21.60 8.90
CA VAL A 142 5.59 20.18 9.21
C VAL A 142 5.84 19.41 7.91
N GLU A 143 6.73 18.43 7.96
CA GLU A 143 7.01 17.53 6.82
C GLU A 143 6.84 16.10 7.30
N THR A 144 5.95 15.33 6.69
CA THR A 144 5.87 13.90 6.96
C THR A 144 6.82 13.11 6.07
N THR A 145 7.24 11.95 6.56
CA THR A 145 8.08 10.98 5.85
C THR A 145 7.44 9.60 5.85
N LEU A 146 6.14 9.55 6.16
CA LEU A 146 5.37 8.31 6.09
C LEU A 146 5.33 7.82 4.64
N PRO A 147 5.55 6.52 4.41
CA PRO A 147 5.66 5.99 3.05
C PRO A 147 4.31 6.03 2.34
N MET A 148 4.24 6.73 1.21
CA MET A 148 3.12 6.68 0.28
C MET A 148 3.52 5.92 -0.97
N THR A 149 2.56 5.18 -1.55
CA THR A 149 2.76 4.58 -2.86
C THR A 149 2.53 5.65 -3.92
N GLU A 150 3.60 6.14 -4.55
CA GLU A 150 3.53 7.17 -5.58
C GLU A 150 2.72 6.72 -6.80
N THR A 151 2.89 5.47 -7.21
CA THR A 151 2.18 4.89 -8.34
C THR A 151 1.97 3.41 -8.12
N PHE A 152 0.71 3.01 -8.14
CA PHE A 152 0.23 1.64 -8.11
C PHE A 152 -0.24 1.25 -9.51
N THR A 153 0.20 0.09 -10.01
CA THR A 153 -0.19 -0.41 -11.33
C THR A 153 -1.18 -1.56 -11.20
N LEU A 154 -2.35 -1.44 -11.80
CA LEU A 154 -3.38 -2.49 -11.75
C LEU A 154 -3.68 -3.01 -13.16
N THR A 155 -3.57 -4.32 -13.38
CA THR A 155 -3.98 -4.94 -14.65
C THR A 155 -5.28 -5.70 -14.46
N ALA A 156 -6.23 -5.54 -15.39
CA ALA A 156 -7.55 -6.15 -15.29
C ALA A 156 -8.13 -6.46 -16.67
N PRO A 157 -9.10 -7.39 -16.77
CA PRO A 157 -9.92 -7.56 -17.97
C PRO A 157 -10.53 -6.21 -18.41
N GLU A 158 -10.61 -5.98 -19.72
CA GLU A 158 -11.13 -4.71 -20.27
C GLU A 158 -12.58 -4.41 -19.79
N GLU A 159 -13.37 -5.46 -19.59
CA GLU A 159 -14.79 -5.37 -19.18
C GLU A 159 -14.99 -5.19 -17.67
N ALA A 160 -13.92 -5.25 -16.87
CA ALA A 160 -14.02 -5.15 -15.42
C ALA A 160 -14.31 -3.72 -14.97
N GLN A 161 -15.33 -3.58 -14.11
CA GLN A 161 -15.61 -2.34 -13.38
C GLN A 161 -14.82 -2.36 -12.07
N ILE A 162 -13.95 -1.37 -11.89
CA ILE A 162 -12.99 -1.35 -10.79
C ILE A 162 -13.21 -0.10 -9.94
N THR A 163 -13.15 -0.30 -8.62
CA THR A 163 -13.08 0.78 -7.64
C THR A 163 -11.81 0.64 -6.82
N VAL A 164 -11.14 1.76 -6.58
CA VAL A 164 -9.98 1.86 -5.69
C VAL A 164 -10.28 2.89 -4.62
N ASN A 165 -10.24 2.47 -3.37
CA ASN A 165 -10.59 3.29 -2.20
C ASN A 165 -11.99 3.93 -2.33
N GLY A 166 -12.94 3.17 -2.88
CA GLY A 166 -14.32 3.63 -3.12
C GLY A 166 -14.51 4.49 -4.37
N VAL A 167 -13.45 4.77 -5.13
CA VAL A 167 -13.53 5.60 -6.35
C VAL A 167 -13.43 4.73 -7.59
N SER A 168 -14.41 4.84 -8.48
CA SER A 168 -14.40 4.16 -9.78
C SER A 168 -13.25 4.65 -10.66
N LEU A 169 -12.55 3.70 -11.28
CA LEU A 169 -11.54 3.99 -12.29
C LEU A 169 -12.21 4.44 -13.59
N THR A 170 -11.58 5.39 -14.28
CA THR A 170 -12.06 5.97 -15.53
C THR A 170 -11.01 5.81 -16.63
N GLN A 171 -11.30 6.35 -17.82
CA GLN A 171 -10.33 6.35 -18.93
C GLN A 171 -9.06 7.14 -18.61
N GLU A 172 -9.14 8.17 -17.76
CA GLU A 172 -8.00 9.00 -17.38
C GLU A 172 -6.96 8.23 -16.54
N ASP A 173 -7.39 7.17 -15.86
CA ASP A 173 -6.52 6.33 -15.03
C ASP A 173 -5.77 5.27 -15.85
N ARG A 174 -6.08 5.14 -17.15
CA ARG A 174 -5.48 4.12 -18.02
C ARG A 174 -4.05 4.51 -18.38
N ALA A 175 -3.14 3.54 -18.32
CA ALA A 175 -1.76 3.69 -18.77
C ALA A 175 -1.63 3.65 -20.30
N GLY A 176 -2.69 3.27 -21.01
CA GLY A 176 -2.75 3.14 -22.47
C GLY A 176 -4.04 2.46 -22.92
N GLU A 177 -4.06 2.09 -24.20
CA GLU A 177 -5.15 1.29 -24.79
C GLU A 177 -5.12 -0.16 -24.29
N ALA A 178 -6.26 -0.83 -24.40
CA ALA A 178 -6.35 -2.25 -24.05
C ALA A 178 -5.42 -3.08 -24.94
N SER A 179 -4.64 -3.98 -24.34
CA SER A 179 -3.70 -4.85 -25.05
C SER A 179 -4.20 -6.29 -25.08
N PRO A 180 -3.93 -7.06 -26.14
CA PRO A 180 -4.23 -8.48 -26.17
C PRO A 180 -3.44 -9.22 -25.06
N LEU A 181 -4.06 -10.22 -24.45
CA LEU A 181 -3.39 -11.07 -23.48
C LEU A 181 -2.41 -12.02 -24.20
N ALA A 182 -1.12 -11.89 -23.91
CA ALA A 182 -0.04 -12.62 -24.59
C ALA A 182 -0.18 -14.15 -24.57
N ALA A 183 -0.92 -14.70 -23.60
CA ALA A 183 -1.19 -16.14 -23.53
C ALA A 183 -1.98 -16.67 -24.75
N TYR A 184 -2.65 -15.78 -25.47
CA TYR A 184 -3.42 -16.05 -26.69
C TYR A 184 -2.70 -15.52 -27.95
N ASP A 185 -1.40 -15.28 -27.91
CA ASP A 185 -0.65 -14.90 -29.10
C ASP A 185 -0.65 -16.01 -30.16
N GLY A 186 -0.72 -15.61 -31.43
CA GLY A 186 -0.65 -16.55 -32.56
C GLY A 186 -1.92 -17.36 -32.80
N LEU A 187 -3.09 -16.79 -32.49
CA LEU A 187 -4.41 -17.32 -32.90
C LEU A 187 -4.57 -17.27 -34.43
N PRO A 188 -5.32 -18.22 -35.03
CA PRO A 188 -5.67 -18.18 -36.45
C PRO A 188 -6.74 -17.12 -36.75
N ASP A 189 -6.87 -16.76 -38.03
CA ASP A 189 -7.89 -15.83 -38.51
C ASP A 189 -9.30 -16.22 -38.04
N GLY A 190 -10.07 -15.22 -37.59
CA GLY A 190 -11.44 -15.40 -37.08
C GLY A 190 -11.54 -15.60 -35.57
N TYR A 191 -10.42 -15.61 -34.85
CA TYR A 191 -10.37 -15.61 -33.39
C TYR A 191 -9.58 -14.41 -32.87
N GLU A 192 -10.14 -13.69 -31.91
CA GLU A 192 -9.50 -12.53 -31.28
C GLU A 192 -9.12 -12.86 -29.83
N PRO A 193 -7.93 -12.48 -29.34
CA PRO A 193 -7.54 -12.71 -27.97
C PRO A 193 -8.34 -11.83 -26.99
N PRO A 194 -8.51 -12.24 -25.72
CA PRO A 194 -9.09 -11.37 -24.72
C PRO A 194 -8.15 -10.20 -24.44
N ARG A 195 -8.72 -9.05 -24.09
CA ARG A 195 -7.98 -7.80 -23.87
C ARG A 195 -7.94 -7.43 -22.40
N VAL A 196 -6.82 -6.85 -22.00
CA VAL A 196 -6.58 -6.35 -20.65
C VAL A 196 -6.24 -4.87 -20.68
N LEU A 197 -6.64 -4.16 -19.63
CA LEU A 197 -6.30 -2.76 -19.38
C LEU A 197 -5.32 -2.69 -18.21
N THR A 198 -4.36 -1.78 -18.34
CA THR A 198 -3.45 -1.40 -17.24
C THR A 198 -3.79 0.00 -16.78
N TYR A 199 -3.95 0.17 -15.47
CA TYR A 199 -4.24 1.43 -14.81
C TYR A 199 -3.03 1.90 -14.02
N ARG A 200 -2.82 3.21 -13.96
CA ARG A 200 -1.85 3.88 -13.09
C ARG A 200 -2.61 4.72 -12.07
N ILE A 201 -2.50 4.33 -10.82
CA ILE A 201 -3.27 4.89 -9.71
C ILE A 201 -2.29 5.47 -8.70
N GLY A 202 -2.48 6.70 -8.25
CA GLY A 202 -1.66 7.25 -7.19
C GLY A 202 -1.65 8.78 -7.13
N PRO A 203 -1.04 9.35 -6.08
CA PRO A 203 -0.42 8.67 -4.94
C PRO A 203 -1.45 8.00 -4.01
N LEU A 204 -1.04 7.03 -3.18
CA LEU A 204 -1.89 6.28 -2.26
C LEU A 204 -1.35 6.25 -0.82
N ALA A 205 -2.23 6.52 0.13
CA ALA A 205 -2.02 6.32 1.55
C ALA A 205 -2.28 4.85 1.92
N GLY A 206 -1.18 4.14 2.20
CA GLY A 206 -1.19 2.73 2.54
C GLY A 206 -1.69 1.80 1.43
N PRO A 207 -1.85 0.50 1.73
CA PRO A 207 -2.29 -0.49 0.77
C PRO A 207 -3.69 -0.16 0.19
N PRO A 208 -3.88 -0.18 -1.14
CA PRO A 208 -5.16 0.15 -1.76
C PRO A 208 -6.26 -0.86 -1.39
N GLN A 209 -7.47 -0.36 -1.19
CA GLN A 209 -8.68 -1.19 -1.12
C GLN A 209 -9.27 -1.27 -2.52
N ILE A 210 -9.14 -2.41 -3.17
CA ILE A 210 -9.56 -2.62 -4.55
C ILE A 210 -10.77 -3.56 -4.55
N SER A 211 -11.82 -3.16 -5.25
CA SER A 211 -12.97 -4.02 -5.56
C SER A 211 -13.22 -3.99 -7.05
N ALA A 212 -13.51 -5.15 -7.63
CA ALA A 212 -13.76 -5.29 -9.05
C ALA A 212 -14.89 -6.29 -9.32
N GLN A 213 -15.64 -6.06 -10.39
CA GLN A 213 -16.73 -6.93 -10.83
C GLN A 213 -16.83 -6.91 -12.36
N LEU A 214 -17.24 -8.03 -12.96
CA LEU A 214 -17.62 -8.06 -14.38
C LEU A 214 -19.07 -7.54 -14.55
N ALA A 215 -19.48 -7.29 -15.79
CA ALA A 215 -20.81 -6.78 -16.12
C ALA A 215 -21.96 -7.67 -15.62
N GLU A 216 -21.73 -8.97 -15.41
CA GLU A 216 -22.71 -9.93 -14.88
C GLU A 216 -22.77 -9.99 -13.33
N GLY A 217 -22.02 -9.13 -12.63
CA GLY A 217 -22.17 -8.89 -11.20
C GLY A 217 -21.43 -9.85 -10.27
N GLU A 218 -20.71 -10.85 -10.79
CA GLU A 218 -19.83 -11.67 -9.96
C GLU A 218 -18.56 -10.89 -9.55
N PRO A 219 -18.17 -10.96 -8.27
CA PRO A 219 -16.99 -10.27 -7.78
C PRO A 219 -15.72 -10.90 -8.38
N CYS A 220 -14.82 -10.06 -8.87
CA CYS A 220 -13.50 -10.47 -9.31
C CYS A 220 -12.57 -10.64 -8.09
N ALA A 221 -11.65 -11.58 -8.19
CA ALA A 221 -10.52 -11.68 -7.27
C ALA A 221 -9.50 -10.59 -7.58
N VAL A 222 -8.86 -10.05 -6.54
CA VAL A 222 -7.76 -9.09 -6.67
C VAL A 222 -6.55 -9.65 -5.95
N LYS A 223 -5.44 -9.78 -6.69
CA LYS A 223 -4.13 -10.11 -6.14
C LYS A 223 -3.29 -8.84 -6.10
N VAL A 224 -2.66 -8.55 -4.96
CA VAL A 224 -1.76 -7.40 -4.78
C VAL A 224 -0.37 -7.91 -4.39
N GLU A 225 0.64 -7.45 -5.11
CA GLU A 225 2.05 -7.75 -4.89
C GLU A 225 2.86 -6.45 -4.92
N GLY A 226 3.19 -5.91 -3.76
CA GLY A 226 3.83 -4.60 -3.64
C GLY A 226 2.96 -3.49 -4.24
N ASP A 227 3.53 -2.71 -5.16
CA ASP A 227 2.85 -1.62 -5.87
C ASP A 227 2.15 -2.07 -7.16
N GLN A 228 1.90 -3.38 -7.30
CA GLN A 228 1.22 -3.95 -8.45
C GLN A 228 0.00 -4.78 -8.00
N GLY A 229 -1.02 -4.79 -8.86
CA GLY A 229 -2.18 -5.65 -8.68
C GLY A 229 -2.67 -6.25 -9.97
N THR A 230 -3.35 -7.39 -9.85
CA THR A 230 -4.02 -8.07 -10.94
C THR A 230 -5.44 -8.41 -10.52
N VAL A 231 -6.41 -8.03 -11.35
CA VAL A 231 -7.81 -8.43 -11.22
C VAL A 231 -8.04 -9.66 -12.09
N THR A 232 -8.68 -10.68 -11.54
CA THR A 232 -9.08 -11.88 -12.27
C THR A 232 -10.53 -12.20 -11.96
N ALA A 233 -11.32 -12.57 -12.97
CA ALA A 233 -12.69 -13.03 -12.73
C ALA A 233 -12.69 -14.55 -12.56
N PRO A 234 -13.31 -15.11 -11.50
CA PRO A 234 -13.51 -16.54 -11.43
C PRO A 234 -14.52 -16.99 -12.49
N ALA A 235 -14.36 -18.20 -13.03
CA ALA A 235 -15.42 -18.84 -13.81
C ALA A 235 -16.53 -19.36 -12.87
N GLY A 236 -17.80 -19.24 -13.25
CA GLY A 236 -18.91 -19.83 -12.50
C GLY A 236 -18.88 -21.36 -12.44
N GLU A 237 -19.49 -21.96 -11.41
CA GLU A 237 -19.42 -23.40 -11.11
C GLU A 237 -19.81 -24.31 -12.30
N GLU A 238 -20.83 -23.93 -13.08
CA GLU A 238 -21.26 -24.69 -14.26
C GLU A 238 -20.16 -24.75 -15.33
N LEU A 239 -19.48 -23.63 -15.58
CA LEU A 239 -18.39 -23.56 -16.53
C LEU A 239 -17.16 -24.32 -16.01
N GLN A 240 -16.86 -24.25 -14.71
CA GLN A 240 -15.81 -25.06 -14.11
C GLN A 240 -16.08 -26.57 -14.30
N ALA A 241 -17.30 -27.03 -14.02
CA ALA A 241 -17.70 -28.42 -14.19
C ALA A 241 -17.63 -28.87 -15.67
N GLN A 242 -17.85 -27.95 -16.62
CA GLN A 242 -17.68 -28.22 -18.04
C GLN A 242 -16.20 -28.34 -18.44
N ILE A 243 -15.34 -27.45 -17.95
CA ILE A 243 -13.93 -27.35 -18.37
C ILE A 243 -13.02 -28.36 -17.66
N ALA A 244 -13.26 -28.66 -16.38
CA ALA A 244 -12.43 -29.56 -15.59
C ALA A 244 -12.12 -30.91 -16.28
N PRO A 245 -13.12 -31.68 -16.76
CA PRO A 245 -12.85 -32.96 -17.42
C PRO A 245 -12.10 -32.81 -18.74
N LEU A 246 -12.37 -31.72 -19.49
CA LEU A 246 -11.67 -31.42 -20.74
C LEU A 246 -10.19 -31.11 -20.48
N ALA A 247 -9.90 -30.32 -19.45
CA ALA A 247 -8.55 -29.93 -19.07
C ALA A 247 -7.73 -31.11 -18.55
N GLN A 248 -8.33 -31.96 -17.71
CA GLN A 248 -7.70 -33.18 -17.22
C GLN A 248 -7.34 -34.12 -18.39
N GLU A 249 -8.31 -34.47 -19.23
CA GLU A 249 -8.09 -35.42 -20.32
C GLU A 249 -7.06 -34.89 -21.33
N ALA A 250 -7.13 -33.60 -21.69
CA ALA A 250 -6.15 -32.99 -22.57
C ALA A 250 -4.73 -33.00 -21.97
N SER A 251 -4.60 -32.75 -20.66
CA SER A 251 -3.30 -32.75 -19.97
C SER A 251 -2.70 -34.15 -19.87
N HIS A 252 -3.53 -35.16 -19.58
CA HIS A 252 -3.10 -36.56 -19.57
C HIS A 252 -2.71 -37.05 -20.96
N LEU A 253 -3.50 -36.72 -21.98
CA LEU A 253 -3.14 -37.03 -23.37
C LEU A 253 -1.86 -36.31 -23.79
N TYR A 254 -1.65 -35.07 -23.35
CA TYR A 254 -0.42 -34.33 -23.65
C TYR A 254 0.80 -35.02 -23.03
N ALA A 255 0.74 -35.39 -21.75
CA ALA A 255 1.82 -36.14 -21.09
C ALA A 255 2.14 -37.45 -21.85
N ARG A 256 1.10 -38.22 -22.20
CA ARG A 256 1.26 -39.45 -23.00
C ARG A 256 1.81 -39.20 -24.40
N TYR A 257 1.44 -38.09 -25.04
CA TYR A 257 2.02 -37.73 -26.33
C TYR A 257 3.52 -37.47 -26.18
N ILE A 258 3.94 -36.71 -25.16
CA ILE A 258 5.38 -36.46 -24.93
C ILE A 258 6.16 -37.76 -24.73
N THR A 259 5.56 -38.78 -24.10
CA THR A 259 6.20 -40.08 -23.81
C THR A 259 6.00 -41.17 -24.86
N GLN A 260 5.38 -40.85 -26.01
CA GLN A 260 5.02 -41.78 -27.09
C GLN A 260 3.91 -42.80 -26.76
N ASP A 261 3.13 -42.58 -25.70
CA ASP A 261 1.97 -43.40 -25.31
C ASP A 261 0.64 -42.94 -25.93
N ALA A 262 0.68 -41.82 -26.67
CA ALA A 262 -0.42 -41.32 -27.48
C ALA A 262 0.10 -40.70 -28.79
N SER A 263 -0.73 -40.74 -29.82
CA SER A 263 -0.47 -40.09 -31.11
C SER A 263 -0.92 -38.63 -31.11
N PHE A 264 -0.33 -37.81 -31.99
CA PHE A 264 -0.76 -36.43 -32.18
C PHE A 264 -2.25 -36.34 -32.57
N ASP A 265 -2.75 -37.27 -33.40
CA ASP A 265 -4.15 -37.31 -33.83
C ASP A 265 -5.13 -37.37 -32.65
N GLN A 266 -4.75 -37.99 -31.53
CA GLN A 266 -5.56 -38.05 -30.31
C GLN A 266 -5.61 -36.71 -29.55
N LEU A 267 -4.60 -35.84 -29.72
CA LEU A 267 -4.59 -34.49 -29.14
C LEU A 267 -5.42 -33.51 -29.95
N THR A 268 -5.45 -33.66 -31.28
CA THR A 268 -6.07 -32.68 -32.19
C THR A 268 -7.51 -32.27 -31.82
N PRO A 269 -8.38 -33.14 -31.25
CA PRO A 269 -9.73 -32.72 -30.87
C PRO A 269 -9.76 -31.73 -29.70
N TYR A 270 -8.69 -31.60 -28.91
CA TYR A 270 -8.66 -30.71 -27.74
C TYR A 270 -8.07 -29.34 -28.07
N PHE A 271 -7.18 -29.25 -29.05
CA PHE A 271 -6.45 -28.03 -29.39
C PHE A 271 -7.10 -27.29 -30.56
N LEU A 272 -7.03 -25.96 -30.55
CA LEU A 272 -7.49 -25.13 -31.67
C LEU A 272 -6.50 -25.26 -32.83
N THR A 273 -6.96 -25.81 -33.95
CA THR A 273 -6.14 -25.91 -35.17
C THR A 273 -5.76 -24.53 -35.69
N GLY A 274 -4.51 -24.38 -36.13
CA GLY A 274 -4.02 -23.15 -36.73
C GLY A 274 -3.35 -22.20 -35.74
N THR A 275 -3.46 -22.43 -34.42
CA THR A 275 -2.66 -21.66 -33.46
C THR A 275 -1.18 -21.95 -33.60
N SER A 276 -0.34 -20.99 -33.21
CA SER A 276 1.11 -21.19 -33.14
C SER A 276 1.49 -22.36 -32.23
N TYR A 277 0.75 -22.57 -31.14
CA TYR A 277 0.95 -23.72 -30.24
C TYR A 277 0.61 -25.05 -30.92
N TYR A 278 -0.51 -25.14 -31.64
CA TYR A 278 -0.87 -26.33 -32.39
C TYR A 278 0.20 -26.69 -33.43
N GLN A 279 0.75 -25.70 -34.13
CA GLN A 279 1.83 -25.90 -35.10
C GLN A 279 3.09 -26.44 -34.41
N GLN A 280 3.47 -25.87 -33.27
CA GLN A 280 4.59 -26.37 -32.46
C GLN A 280 4.38 -27.83 -32.06
N LEU A 281 3.20 -28.17 -31.52
CA LEU A 281 2.85 -29.55 -31.16
C LEU A 281 2.95 -30.50 -32.36
N SER A 282 2.44 -30.09 -33.53
CA SER A 282 2.45 -30.91 -34.74
C SER A 282 3.87 -31.18 -35.27
N SER A 283 4.82 -30.29 -34.97
CA SER A 283 6.23 -30.42 -35.35
C SER A 283 7.09 -31.09 -34.28
N PHE A 284 6.54 -31.34 -33.09
CA PHE A 284 7.27 -31.90 -31.97
C PHE A 284 7.65 -33.37 -32.24
N TYR A 285 8.94 -33.68 -32.19
CA TYR A 285 9.44 -35.05 -32.35
C TYR A 285 9.69 -35.68 -30.97
N ASN A 286 8.77 -36.53 -30.54
CA ASN A 286 8.85 -37.32 -29.31
C ASN A 286 9.60 -38.65 -29.48
N GLY A 287 10.02 -39.01 -30.70
CA GLY A 287 10.59 -40.32 -31.06
C GLY A 287 11.88 -40.72 -30.32
N TRP A 288 12.54 -39.79 -29.63
CA TRP A 288 13.71 -40.05 -28.78
C TRP A 288 13.37 -40.41 -27.33
N TYR A 289 12.08 -40.37 -26.95
CA TYR A 289 11.67 -40.76 -25.60
C TYR A 289 12.03 -42.22 -25.31
N ILE A 290 12.49 -42.47 -24.09
CA ILE A 290 13.03 -43.77 -23.70
C ILE A 290 11.87 -44.79 -23.62
N SER A 291 12.09 -45.98 -24.19
CA SER A 291 11.15 -47.09 -24.08
C SER A 291 10.96 -47.50 -22.61
N HIS A 292 9.70 -47.71 -22.25
CA HIS A 292 9.29 -48.03 -20.89
C HIS A 292 8.15 -49.05 -20.94
N ASP A 293 7.84 -49.66 -19.79
CA ASP A 293 6.89 -50.77 -19.70
C ASP A 293 5.45 -50.30 -19.50
N SER A 294 5.27 -49.24 -18.70
CA SER A 294 3.96 -48.65 -18.40
C SER A 294 4.09 -47.26 -17.80
N TYR A 295 2.95 -46.59 -17.62
CA TYR A 295 2.84 -45.31 -16.93
C TYR A 295 1.62 -45.28 -15.99
N VAL A 296 1.64 -44.38 -15.02
CA VAL A 296 0.56 -44.16 -14.05
C VAL A 296 0.36 -42.66 -13.83
N PHE A 297 -0.90 -42.24 -13.78
CA PHE A 297 -1.28 -40.91 -13.31
C PHE A 297 -1.63 -40.98 -11.83
N GLY A 298 -1.05 -40.07 -11.04
CA GLY A 298 -1.46 -39.79 -9.68
C GLY A 298 -2.76 -38.99 -9.63
N GLU A 299 -3.06 -38.47 -8.45
CA GLU A 299 -4.19 -37.55 -8.26
C GLU A 299 -4.04 -36.32 -9.17
N THR A 300 -5.14 -35.93 -9.81
CA THR A 300 -5.17 -34.76 -10.69
C THR A 300 -6.08 -33.71 -10.09
N GLU A 301 -5.55 -32.51 -9.94
CA GLU A 301 -6.32 -31.35 -9.50
C GLU A 301 -6.46 -30.37 -10.68
N VAL A 302 -7.68 -29.89 -10.90
CA VAL A 302 -7.94 -28.80 -11.83
C VAL A 302 -8.45 -27.61 -11.03
N THR A 303 -7.71 -26.51 -11.05
CA THR A 303 -7.95 -25.35 -10.18
C THR A 303 -7.80 -24.04 -10.96
N GLN A 304 -7.99 -22.91 -10.26
CA GLN A 304 -7.73 -21.56 -10.81
C GLN A 304 -8.44 -21.29 -12.14
N PHE A 305 -9.76 -21.53 -12.19
CA PHE A 305 -10.56 -21.20 -13.36
C PHE A 305 -10.75 -19.69 -13.47
N LEU A 306 -10.02 -19.06 -14.40
CA LEU A 306 -10.03 -17.61 -14.61
C LEU A 306 -10.74 -17.29 -15.93
N LEU A 307 -11.74 -16.43 -15.87
CA LEU A 307 -12.47 -15.89 -17.02
C LEU A 307 -11.84 -14.55 -17.44
N TYR A 308 -11.52 -14.42 -18.72
CA TYR A 308 -11.01 -13.16 -19.30
C TYR A 308 -12.07 -12.43 -20.13
N SER A 309 -13.01 -13.19 -20.71
CA SER A 309 -14.20 -12.74 -21.44
C SER A 309 -15.15 -13.94 -21.59
N PRO A 310 -16.39 -13.77 -22.10
CA PRO A 310 -17.32 -14.90 -22.29
C PRO A 310 -16.78 -16.06 -23.14
N ASP A 311 -15.78 -15.79 -23.99
CA ASP A 311 -15.20 -16.77 -24.92
C ASP A 311 -13.77 -17.20 -24.55
N HIS A 312 -13.20 -16.70 -23.43
CA HIS A 312 -11.81 -16.96 -23.06
C HIS A 312 -11.66 -17.25 -21.57
N LEU A 313 -11.05 -18.38 -21.25
CA LEU A 313 -10.76 -18.77 -19.86
C LEU A 313 -9.45 -19.54 -19.76
N SER A 314 -8.89 -19.63 -18.56
CA SER A 314 -7.80 -20.56 -18.27
C SER A 314 -8.09 -21.38 -17.03
N CYS A 315 -7.43 -22.52 -16.90
CA CYS A 315 -7.35 -23.26 -15.64
C CYS A 315 -5.96 -23.87 -15.48
N ASP A 316 -5.61 -24.15 -14.23
CA ASP A 316 -4.40 -24.89 -13.88
C ASP A 316 -4.71 -26.37 -13.69
N VAL A 317 -3.83 -27.25 -14.16
CA VAL A 317 -3.90 -28.68 -13.97
C VAL A 317 -2.59 -29.17 -13.36
N THR A 318 -2.67 -29.88 -12.24
CA THR A 318 -1.53 -30.52 -11.56
C THR A 318 -1.76 -32.01 -11.41
N PHE A 319 -0.74 -32.82 -11.66
CA PHE A 319 -0.75 -34.26 -11.43
C PHE A 319 0.67 -34.83 -11.37
N ASP A 320 0.82 -35.95 -10.69
CA ASP A 320 2.04 -36.75 -10.77
C ASP A 320 1.94 -37.73 -11.95
N TYR A 321 2.97 -37.78 -12.78
CA TYR A 321 3.06 -38.73 -13.87
C TYR A 321 4.26 -39.64 -13.70
N GLN A 322 4.02 -40.94 -13.57
CA GLN A 322 5.07 -41.93 -13.35
C GLN A 322 5.29 -42.77 -14.60
N VAL A 323 6.54 -42.93 -15.00
CA VAL A 323 6.95 -43.86 -16.06
C VAL A 323 7.76 -45.00 -15.46
N ILE A 324 7.38 -46.23 -15.76
CA ILE A 324 7.94 -47.45 -15.18
C ILE A 324 8.83 -48.14 -16.22
N GLN A 325 10.10 -48.35 -15.89
CA GLN A 325 11.08 -49.06 -16.73
C GLN A 325 11.78 -50.15 -15.91
N GLY A 326 11.34 -51.40 -16.07
CA GLY A 326 11.76 -52.53 -15.27
C GLY A 326 11.46 -52.29 -13.78
N SER A 327 12.51 -52.23 -12.96
CA SER A 327 12.39 -51.92 -11.53
C SER A 327 12.51 -50.43 -11.20
N LYS A 328 12.72 -49.57 -12.19
CA LYS A 328 12.85 -48.12 -12.00
C LYS A 328 11.51 -47.43 -12.20
N VAL A 329 11.22 -46.49 -11.31
CA VAL A 329 10.10 -45.56 -11.42
C VAL A 329 10.69 -44.16 -11.62
N HIS A 330 10.19 -43.46 -12.62
CA HIS A 330 10.56 -42.08 -12.93
C HIS A 330 9.35 -41.18 -12.69
N ASP A 331 9.48 -40.27 -11.73
CA ASP A 331 8.43 -39.32 -11.36
C ASP A 331 8.57 -38.01 -12.15
N PHE A 332 7.47 -37.59 -12.78
CA PHE A 332 7.33 -36.35 -13.51
C PHE A 332 6.17 -35.54 -12.93
N PRO A 333 6.41 -34.75 -11.86
CA PRO A 333 5.39 -33.82 -11.38
C PRO A 333 5.08 -32.83 -12.49
N SER A 334 3.81 -32.76 -12.87
CA SER A 334 3.34 -31.99 -14.02
C SER A 334 2.40 -30.89 -13.54
N ALA A 335 2.68 -29.67 -13.99
CA ALA A 335 1.87 -28.48 -13.69
C ALA A 335 1.70 -27.68 -14.98
N TYR A 336 0.46 -27.55 -15.46
CA TYR A 336 0.13 -26.85 -16.69
C TYR A 336 -0.89 -25.76 -16.44
N THR A 337 -0.79 -24.65 -17.16
CA THR A 337 -1.90 -23.71 -17.36
C THR A 337 -2.42 -23.87 -18.79
N LEU A 338 -3.71 -24.17 -18.92
CA LEU A 338 -4.37 -24.33 -20.21
C LEU A 338 -5.20 -23.08 -20.49
N TYR A 339 -5.04 -22.51 -21.68
CA TYR A 339 -5.79 -21.35 -22.16
C TYR A 339 -6.81 -21.80 -23.19
N PHE A 340 -8.08 -21.61 -22.88
CA PHE A 340 -9.21 -22.07 -23.66
C PHE A 340 -9.90 -20.93 -24.41
N ILE A 341 -10.36 -21.23 -25.61
CA ILE A 341 -11.19 -20.36 -26.43
C ILE A 341 -12.47 -21.10 -26.85
N ARG A 342 -13.60 -20.40 -26.79
CA ARG A 342 -14.89 -20.95 -27.20
C ARG A 342 -14.98 -20.97 -28.72
N THR A 343 -15.39 -22.10 -29.28
CA THR A 343 -15.65 -22.26 -30.72
C THR A 343 -17.09 -22.72 -30.95
N GLN A 344 -17.53 -22.75 -32.20
CA GLN A 344 -18.83 -23.36 -32.56
C GLN A 344 -18.92 -24.84 -32.16
N GLY A 345 -17.78 -25.55 -32.09
CA GLY A 345 -17.67 -26.95 -31.71
C GLY A 345 -17.37 -27.17 -30.23
N GLY A 346 -17.53 -26.15 -29.38
CA GLY A 346 -17.18 -26.18 -27.96
C GLY A 346 -15.81 -25.57 -27.65
N TRP A 347 -15.35 -25.74 -26.41
CA TRP A 347 -14.09 -25.20 -25.94
C TRP A 347 -12.89 -25.93 -26.54
N LYS A 348 -11.87 -25.17 -26.96
CA LYS A 348 -10.59 -25.67 -27.47
C LYS A 348 -9.44 -24.99 -26.76
N ILE A 349 -8.32 -25.69 -26.61
CA ILE A 349 -7.10 -25.15 -26.02
C ILE A 349 -6.37 -24.37 -27.11
N ALA A 350 -6.25 -23.05 -26.91
CA ALA A 350 -5.46 -22.17 -27.76
C ALA A 350 -3.96 -22.31 -27.49
N ASN A 351 -3.61 -22.47 -26.20
CA ASN A 351 -2.23 -22.54 -25.71
C ASN A 351 -2.14 -23.36 -24.41
N LEU A 352 -0.99 -23.97 -24.15
CA LEU A 352 -0.66 -24.64 -22.89
C LEU A 352 0.73 -24.19 -22.44
N ALA A 353 0.83 -23.74 -21.21
CA ALA A 353 2.10 -23.34 -20.58
C ALA A 353 2.48 -24.30 -19.45
N VAL A 354 3.74 -24.69 -19.38
CA VAL A 354 4.29 -25.45 -18.24
C VAL A 354 4.67 -24.47 -17.14
N ARG A 355 4.35 -24.81 -15.88
CA ARG A 355 4.57 -23.97 -14.70
C ARG A 355 5.78 -24.35 -13.87
#